data_AF-A0A8I0KAW4-F1
#
_entry.id   AF-A0A8I0KAW4-F1
#
_cell.length_a   1.000
_cell.length_b   1.000
_cell.length_c   1.000
_cell.angle_alpha   90.00
_cell.angle_beta   90.00
_cell.angle_gamma   90.00
#
_symmetry.space_group_name_H-M   'P 1'
#
loop_
_entity.id
_entity.type
_entity.pdbx_description
1 polymer ?
#
loop_
_entity_poly.entity_id
_entity_poly.type
_entity_poly.pdbx_seq_one_letter_code
_entity_poly.pdbx_strand_id
1 'polypeptide(L)'
;SKKDPEAEGFQVIPKRWIVERTFAWLSNFRRMSKDYEHSPLTSKTNIFFDMITVMLSYLNDFKTGSEEVTYESYLFCSSEGFLYYAP
;
A
#
# COMPACT_ATOMS: atom_id res chain seq x y z
N SER A 1 17.62 5.81 -12.93
CA SER A 1 16.42 6.07 -13.73
C SER A 1 16.86 6.46 -15.13
N LYS A 2 16.65 5.61 -16.15
CA LYS A 2 16.96 5.96 -17.55
C LYS A 2 15.85 6.89 -18.03
N LYS A 3 16.20 8.13 -18.35
CA LYS A 3 15.30 9.09 -18.99
C LYS A 3 15.52 8.94 -20.49
N ASP A 4 14.46 8.74 -21.27
CA ASP A 4 14.59 8.71 -22.72
C ASP A 4 15.11 10.08 -23.18
N PRO A 5 16.22 10.13 -23.93
CA PRO A 5 16.89 11.39 -24.25
C PRO A 5 16.05 12.32 -25.15
N GLU A 6 14.98 11.81 -25.74
CA GLU A 6 14.11 12.51 -26.68
C GLU A 6 12.73 12.87 -26.08
N ALA A 7 12.46 12.47 -24.83
CA ALA A 7 11.22 12.81 -24.15
C ALA A 7 11.28 14.23 -23.56
N GLU A 8 10.87 15.22 -24.36
CA GLU A 8 10.62 16.59 -23.88
C GLU A 8 9.23 16.68 -23.22
N GLY A 9 9.19 16.96 -21.92
CA GLY A 9 7.95 17.21 -21.17
C GLY A 9 7.40 16.02 -20.37
N PHE A 10 6.14 16.12 -19.94
CA PHE A 10 5.47 15.10 -19.15
C PHE A 10 4.90 14.00 -20.05
N GLN A 11 5.53 12.82 -20.04
CA GLN A 11 5.04 11.65 -20.77
C GLN A 11 4.06 10.86 -19.88
N VAL A 12 2.83 10.68 -20.34
CA VAL A 12 1.84 9.83 -19.67
C VAL A 12 2.27 8.37 -19.85
N ILE A 13 2.73 7.75 -18.76
CA ILE A 13 3.07 6.31 -18.75
C ILE A 13 1.80 5.53 -18.47
N PRO A 14 1.30 4.69 -19.41
CA PRO A 14 0.11 3.91 -19.18
C PRO A 14 0.34 2.95 -18.00
N LYS A 15 -0.67 2.84 -17.12
CA LYS A 15 -0.68 1.96 -15.93
C LYS A 15 0.31 2.31 -14.82
N ARG A 16 0.92 3.50 -14.85
CA ARG A 16 1.77 4.00 -13.74
C ARG A 16 1.06 3.97 -12.37
N TRP A 17 -0.25 4.20 -12.36
CA TRP A 17 -1.09 4.13 -11.16
C TRP A 17 -1.01 2.80 -10.41
N ILE A 18 -0.73 1.67 -11.10
CA ILE A 18 -0.65 0.36 -10.45
C ILE A 18 0.52 0.35 -9.45
N VAL A 19 1.67 0.84 -9.90
CA VAL A 19 2.89 0.89 -9.09
C VAL A 19 2.73 1.90 -7.95
N GLU A 20 2.19 3.08 -8.25
CA GLU A 20 1.97 4.12 -7.24
C GLU A 20 0.99 3.66 -6.15
N ARG A 21 -0.02 2.87 -6.52
CA ARG A 21 -0.96 2.28 -5.55
C ARG A 21 -0.28 1.31 -4.60
N THR A 22 0.61 0.45 -5.09
CA THR A 22 1.37 -0.46 -4.21
C THR A 22 2.20 0.32 -3.19
N PHE A 23 2.83 1.43 -3.61
CA PHE A 23 3.56 2.30 -2.69
C PHE A 23 2.65 3.02 -1.70
N ALA A 24 1.45 3.44 -2.11
CA ALA A 24 0.47 4.03 -1.21
C ALA A 24 0.06 3.04 -0.10
N TRP A 25 -0.18 1.77 -0.44
CA TRP A 25 -0.48 0.73 0.56
C TRP A 25 0.69 0.50 1.52
N LEU A 26 1.92 0.38 1.00
CA LEU A 26 3.11 0.21 1.84
C LEU A 26 3.34 1.41 2.76
N SER A 27 3.08 2.62 2.29
CA SER A 27 3.25 3.85 3.08
C SER A 27 2.29 3.95 4.26
N ASN A 28 1.15 3.24 4.24
CA ASN A 28 0.22 3.19 5.38
C ASN A 28 0.77 2.35 6.54
N PHE A 29 1.67 1.40 6.27
CA PHE A 29 2.32 0.64 7.33
C PHE A 29 3.40 1.51 7.98
N ARG A 30 3.18 1.92 9.23
CA ARG A 30 4.13 2.78 9.99
C ARG A 30 5.57 2.27 9.92
N ARG A 31 5.77 0.95 9.92
CA ARG A 31 7.09 0.30 9.86
C ARG A 31 7.82 0.57 8.53
N MET A 32 7.09 0.70 7.42
CA MET A 32 7.64 0.95 6.08
C MET A 32 7.83 2.45 5.76
N SER A 33 7.41 3.35 6.64
CA SER A 33 7.57 4.79 6.44
C SER A 33 9.03 5.24 6.35
N LYS A 34 9.96 4.47 6.93
CA LYS A 34 11.41 4.67 6.82
C LYS A 34 12.11 3.32 6.82
N ASP A 35 13.24 3.24 6.13
CA ASP A 35 14.13 2.08 6.18
C ASP A 35 14.85 2.03 7.53
N TYR A 36 14.18 1.42 8.51
CA TYR A 36 14.75 1.18 9.84
C TYR A 36 15.70 -0.02 9.88
N GLU A 37 15.75 -0.79 8.81
CA GLU A 37 16.38 -2.11 8.81
C GLU A 37 17.74 -2.07 8.14
N HIS A 38 18.74 -2.56 8.86
CA HIS A 38 20.11 -2.62 8.37
C HIS A 38 20.32 -3.75 7.34
N SER A 39 19.46 -4.77 7.36
CA SER A 39 19.58 -5.94 6.49
C SER A 39 18.50 -5.93 5.40
N PRO A 40 18.88 -6.09 4.12
CA PRO A 40 17.91 -6.15 3.02
C PRO A 40 16.99 -7.38 3.11
N LEU A 41 17.43 -8.44 3.81
CA LEU A 41 16.60 -9.63 4.03
C LEU A 41 15.41 -9.33 4.92
N THR A 42 15.61 -8.50 5.95
CA THR A 42 14.53 -8.08 6.84
C THR A 42 13.56 -7.19 6.07
N SER A 43 14.07 -6.27 5.25
CA SER A 43 13.23 -5.34 4.49
C SER A 43 12.35 -6.09 3.50
N LYS A 44 12.91 -7.11 2.86
CA LYS A 44 12.18 -8.04 2.01
C LYS A 44 11.08 -8.77 2.77
N THR A 45 11.36 -9.25 3.98
CA THR A 45 10.37 -9.95 4.81
C THR A 45 9.20 -9.05 5.19
N ASN A 46 9.45 -7.79 5.56
CA ASN A 46 8.37 -6.84 5.87
C ASN A 46 7.48 -6.56 4.67
N ILE A 47 8.06 -6.33 3.49
CA ILE A 47 7.27 -6.09 2.27
C ILE A 47 6.32 -7.26 2.01
N PHE A 48 6.77 -8.50 2.19
CA PHE A 48 5.90 -9.67 2.05
C PHE A 48 4.82 -9.73 3.12
N PHE A 49 5.17 -9.44 4.37
CA PHE A 49 4.22 -9.42 5.48
C PHE A 49 3.10 -8.40 5.27
N ASP A 50 3.46 -7.18 4.85
CA ASP A 50 2.50 -6.11 4.56
C ASP A 50 1.60 -6.48 3.37
N MET A 51 2.16 -7.06 2.30
CA MET A 51 1.36 -7.53 1.16
C MET A 51 0.41 -8.67 1.52
N ILE A 52 0.84 -9.61 2.36
CA ILE A 52 -0.04 -10.68 2.87
C ILE A 52 -1.18 -10.07 3.68
N THR A 53 -0.90 -9.06 4.51
CA THR A 53 -1.92 -8.37 5.32
C THR A 53 -2.98 -7.71 4.44
N VAL A 54 -2.56 -7.02 3.36
CA VAL A 54 -3.47 -6.45 2.36
C VAL A 54 -4.29 -7.53 1.65
N MET A 55 -3.68 -8.65 1.27
CA MET A 55 -4.43 -9.76 0.65
C MET A 55 -5.45 -10.38 1.61
N LEU A 56 -5.09 -10.54 2.88
CA LEU A 56 -5.98 -11.06 3.91
C LEU A 56 -7.17 -10.13 4.16
N SER A 57 -6.97 -8.80 4.13
CA SER A 57 -8.07 -7.86 4.29
C SER A 57 -9.07 -7.98 3.14
N TYR A 58 -8.59 -8.10 1.90
CA TYR A 58 -9.47 -8.36 0.77
C TYR A 58 -10.25 -9.67 0.92
N LEU A 59 -9.59 -10.77 1.33
CA LEU A 59 -10.25 -12.05 1.55
C LEU A 59 -11.27 -12.01 2.69
N ASN A 60 -11.00 -11.21 3.73
CA ASN A 60 -11.94 -10.99 4.81
C ASN A 60 -13.18 -10.27 4.28
N ASP A 61 -12.99 -9.20 3.53
CA ASP A 61 -14.06 -8.42 2.91
C ASP A 61 -14.91 -9.29 1.95
N PHE A 62 -14.29 -10.23 1.23
CA PHE A 62 -15.01 -11.22 0.41
C PHE A 62 -15.87 -12.20 1.22
N LYS A 63 -15.44 -12.58 2.43
CA LYS A 63 -16.20 -13.50 3.31
C LYS A 63 -17.37 -12.80 4.00
N THR A 64 -17.23 -11.54 4.36
CA THR A 64 -18.30 -10.69 4.90
C THR A 64 -19.19 -10.11 3.80
N GLY A 65 -19.82 -10.99 3.01
CA GLY A 65 -20.91 -10.61 2.10
C GLY A 65 -22.24 -10.27 2.80
N SER A 66 -22.22 -10.07 4.12
CA SER A 66 -23.39 -9.77 4.96
C SER A 66 -22.98 -8.79 6.04
N GLU A 67 -23.48 -7.55 5.91
CA GLU A 67 -23.69 -6.54 6.95
C GLU A 67 -23.01 -6.79 8.30
N GLU A 68 -21.72 -6.49 8.42
CA GLU A 68 -21.03 -6.03 9.65
C GLU A 68 -19.54 -5.90 9.33
N VAL A 69 -19.18 -4.82 8.64
CA VAL A 69 -17.77 -4.43 8.44
C VAL A 69 -17.22 -3.99 9.79
N THR A 70 -16.32 -4.78 10.39
CA THR A 70 -15.59 -4.36 11.59
C THR A 70 -14.49 -3.37 11.18
N TYR A 71 -14.86 -2.08 11.18
CA TYR A 71 -13.98 -0.93 10.95
C TYR A 71 -12.75 -0.86 11.89
N GLU A 72 -12.73 -1.68 12.94
CA GLU A 72 -11.69 -1.76 13.97
C GLU A 72 -10.30 -2.14 13.44
N SER A 73 -10.21 -2.97 12.39
CA SER A 73 -8.91 -3.38 11.83
C SER A 73 -8.20 -2.27 11.04
N TYR A 74 -8.96 -1.40 10.37
CA TYR A 74 -8.44 -0.24 9.63
C TYR A 74 -8.23 0.97 10.55
N LEU A 75 -8.98 1.09 11.65
CA LEU A 75 -8.87 2.19 12.61
C LEU A 75 -7.61 2.13 13.49
N PHE A 76 -7.03 0.95 13.71
CA PHE A 76 -5.83 0.83 14.56
C PHE A 76 -4.56 1.48 13.97
N CYS A 77 -4.56 1.82 12.67
CA CYS A 77 -3.46 2.53 12.02
C CYS A 77 -3.76 4.01 11.68
N SER A 78 -4.90 4.56 12.13
CA SER A 78 -5.33 5.93 11.83
C SER A 78 -5.74 6.69 13.09
N SER A 79 -4.88 6.71 14.13
CA SER A 79 -5.07 7.62 15.26
C SER A 79 -4.96 9.10 14.87
N GLU A 80 -4.59 9.41 13.62
CA GLU A 80 -4.76 10.74 13.03
C GLU A 80 -5.56 10.61 11.74
N GLY A 81 -6.80 11.08 11.79
CA GLY A 81 -7.77 10.95 10.72
C GLY A 81 -7.28 11.57 9.42
N PHE A 82 -7.21 10.75 8.37
CA PHE A 82 -7.38 11.19 7.00
C PHE A 82 -8.33 10.23 6.29
N LEU A 83 -9.56 10.71 6.10
CA LEU A 83 -10.60 10.10 5.28
C LEU A 83 -10.07 9.87 3.86
N TYR A 84 -9.76 8.63 3.51
CA TYR A 84 -9.78 8.20 2.12
C TYR A 84 -10.59 6.92 2.02
N TYR A 85 -11.91 7.13 1.99
CA TYR A 85 -12.84 6.21 1.36
C TYR A 85 -12.77 6.46 -0.15
N ALA A 86 -12.31 5.49 -0.91
CA ALA A 86 -12.55 5.41 -2.34
C ALA A 86 -12.87 3.94 -2.66
N PRO A 87 -13.89 3.74 -3.52
CA PRO A 87 -15.11 2.97 -3.28
C PRO A 87 -14.93 1.48 -2.98
#